data_AF-A0A604VC56-F1
#
_entry.id   AF-A0A604VC56-F1
#
_cell.length_a   1.000
_cell.length_b   1.000
_cell.length_c   1.000
_cell.angle_alpha   90.00
_cell.angle_beta   90.00
_cell.angle_gamma   90.00
#
_symmetry.space_group_name_H-M   'P 1'
#
loop_
_entity.id
_entity.type
_entity.pdbx_description
1 polymer ?
#
loop_
_entity_poly.entity_id
_entity_poly.type
_entity_poly.pdbx_seq_one_letter_code
_entity_poly.pdbx_strand_id
1 'polypeptide(L)' 'MNRQESAALNMAKFIRTQTLLLLEKIDQLDLDDEATECEKLHEQAENLYQKLLARLDLDIAP' A
#
# COMPACT_ATOMS: atom_id res chain seq x y z
N MET A 1 9.28 17.64 -1.95
CA MET A 1 8.99 16.63 -0.91
C MET A 1 9.92 16.81 0.30
N ASN A 2 9.35 17.00 1.51
CA ASN A 2 10.07 17.10 2.78
C ASN A 2 10.24 15.71 3.46
N ARG A 3 10.99 15.65 4.57
CA ARG A 3 11.27 14.38 5.28
C ARG A 3 10.02 13.64 5.74
N GLN A 4 9.00 14.36 6.22
CA GLN A 4 7.74 13.76 6.70
C GLN A 4 6.93 13.18 5.54
N GLU A 5 6.86 13.90 4.43
CA GLU A 5 6.19 13.46 3.20
C GLU A 5 6.86 12.21 2.63
N SER A 6 8.19 12.19 2.55
CA SER A 6 8.94 11.01 2.12
C SER A 6 8.75 9.83 3.07
N ALA A 7 8.72 10.06 4.38
CA ALA A 7 8.45 9.01 5.37
C ALA A 7 7.04 8.42 5.19
N ALA A 8 6.02 9.28 5.05
CA ALA A 8 4.64 8.85 4.82
C ALA A 8 4.49 8.02 3.53
N LEU A 9 5.09 8.49 2.43
CA LEU A 9 5.05 7.78 1.15
C LEU A 9 5.78 6.43 1.22
N ASN A 10 6.94 6.39 1.89
CA ASN A 10 7.69 5.14 2.09
C ASN A 10 6.92 4.14 2.96
N MET A 11 6.24 4.59 4.01
CA MET A 11 5.38 3.72 4.82
C MET A 11 4.21 3.18 4.02
N ALA A 12 3.53 4.01 3.23
CA ALA A 12 2.44 3.56 2.36
C ALA A 12 2.92 2.52 1.33
N LYS A 13 4.08 2.76 0.71
CA LYS A 13 4.73 1.79 -0.19
C LYS A 13 5.05 0.48 0.52
N PHE A 14 5.56 0.55 1.75
CA PHE A 14 5.88 -0.63 2.56
C PHE A 14 4.62 -1.45 2.87
N ILE A 15 3.56 -0.81 3.37
CA ILE A 15 2.28 -1.49 3.68
C ILE A 15 1.70 -2.16 2.43
N ARG A 16 1.70 -1.47 1.29
CA ARG A 16 1.27 -2.01 -0.02
C ARG A 16 2.05 -3.27 -0.42
N THR A 17 3.38 -3.29 -0.21
CA THR A 17 4.18 -4.49 -0.46
C THR A 17 3.91 -5.59 0.57
N GLN A 18 3.74 -5.26 1.85
CA GLN A 18 3.51 -6.25 2.90
C GLN A 18 2.13 -6.92 2.79
N THR A 19 1.11 -6.20 2.35
CA THR A 19 -0.23 -6.77 2.11
C THR A 19 -0.22 -7.80 0.99
N LEU A 20 0.56 -7.58 -0.07
CA LEU A 20 0.74 -8.59 -1.12
C LEU A 20 1.48 -9.83 -0.61
N LEU A 21 2.57 -9.64 0.15
CA LEU A 21 3.29 -10.76 0.76
C LEU A 21 2.42 -11.54 1.75
N LEU A 22 1.56 -10.84 2.50
CA LEU A 22 0.61 -11.46 3.40
C LEU A 22 -0.40 -12.32 2.63
N LEU A 23 -0.94 -11.80 1.52
CA LEU A 23 -1.85 -12.55 0.66
C LEU A 23 -1.20 -13.85 0.16
N GLU A 24 0.05 -13.80 -0.33
CA GLU A 24 0.79 -15.01 -0.74
C GLU A 24 0.93 -16.05 0.39
N LYS A 25 1.03 -15.60 1.65
CA LYS A 25 1.11 -16.48 2.81
C LYS A 25 -0.24 -17.05 3.20
N ILE A 26 -1.31 -16.27 3.08
CA ILE A 26 -2.68 -16.68 3.34
C ILE A 26 -3.12 -17.72 2.28
N ASP A 27 -2.81 -17.47 1.00
CA ASP A 27 -3.06 -18.41 -0.10
C ASP A 27 -2.38 -19.77 0.13
N GLN A 28 -1.16 -19.78 0.69
CA GLN A 28 -0.44 -21.02 1.04
C GLN A 28 -1.09 -21.83 2.17
N LEU A 29 -2.00 -21.21 2.93
CA LEU A 29 -2.71 -21.82 4.05
C LEU A 29 -4.14 -22.24 3.70
N ASP A 30 -4.57 -22.06 2.44
CA ASP A 30 -5.93 -22.34 1.97
C ASP A 30 -7.02 -21.62 2.80
N LEU A 31 -6.73 -20.37 3.21
CA LEU A 31 -7.62 -19.52 4.00
C LEU A 31 -8.38 -18.53 3.08
N ASP A 32 -9.38 -19.04 2.36
CA ASP A 32 -10.07 -18.31 1.28
C ASP A 32 -10.76 -17.01 1.73
N ASP A 33 -11.40 -17.02 2.90
CA ASP A 33 -12.11 -15.85 3.44
C ASP A 33 -11.10 -14.75 3.81
N GLU A 34 -10.00 -15.12 4.47
CA GLU A 34 -8.91 -14.22 4.81
C GLU A 34 -8.17 -13.71 3.57
N ALA A 35 -8.04 -14.54 2.52
CA ALA A 35 -7.44 -14.12 1.25
C ALA A 35 -8.27 -13.01 0.61
N THR A 36 -9.60 -13.21 0.58
CA THR A 36 -10.56 -12.19 0.11
C THR A 36 -10.49 -10.90 0.92
N GLU A 37 -10.28 -10.99 2.24
CA GLU A 37 -10.07 -9.80 3.08
C GLU A 37 -8.73 -9.12 2.79
N CYS A 38 -7.67 -9.91 2.59
CA CYS A 38 -6.33 -9.42 2.31
C CYS A 38 -6.23 -8.73 0.93
N GLU A 39 -6.95 -9.22 -0.08
CA GLU A 39 -7.09 -8.57 -1.38
C GLU A 39 -7.67 -7.15 -1.24
N LYS A 40 -8.76 -6.99 -0.47
CA LYS A 40 -9.37 -5.67 -0.20
C LYS A 40 -8.40 -4.75 0.55
N LEU A 41 -7.66 -5.30 1.52
CA LEU A 41 -6.64 -4.55 2.25
C LEU A 41 -5.52 -4.09 1.31
N HIS A 42 -5.09 -4.95 0.38
CA HIS A 42 -4.09 -4.60 -0.62
C HIS A 42 -4.58 -3.50 -1.56
N GLU A 43 -5.82 -3.59 -2.05
CA GLU A 43 -6.44 -2.54 -2.88
C GLU A 43 -6.49 -1.19 -2.15
N GLN A 44 -6.85 -1.20 -0.86
CA GLN A 44 -6.84 0.01 -0.03
C GLN A 44 -5.43 0.59 0.13
N ALA A 45 -4.42 -0.26 0.34
CA ALA A 45 -3.03 0.15 0.46
C ALA A 45 -2.47 0.74 -0.84
N GLU A 46 -2.79 0.14 -1.99
CA GLU A 46 -2.47 0.67 -3.32
C GLU A 46 -3.11 2.04 -3.54
N ASN A 47 -4.42 2.15 -3.29
CA ASN A 47 -5.16 3.40 -3.43
C ASN A 47 -4.61 4.52 -2.54
N LEU A 48 -4.22 4.20 -1.30
CA LEU A 48 -3.60 5.18 -0.40
C LEU A 48 -2.23 5.61 -0.91
N TYR A 49 -1.39 4.67 -1.34
CA TYR A 49 -0.07 4.96 -1.90
C TYR A 49 -0.18 5.88 -3.13
N GLN A 50 -1.07 5.57 -4.08
CA GLN A 50 -1.29 6.39 -5.28
C GLN A 50 -1.80 7.79 -4.93
N LYS A 51 -2.74 7.93 -3.99
CA LYS A 51 -3.23 9.24 -3.53
C LYS A 51 -2.12 10.07 -2.90
N LEU A 52 -1.28 9.46 -2.07
CA LEU A 52 -0.13 10.13 -1.45
C LEU A 52 0.91 10.53 -2.51
N LEU A 53 1.24 9.62 -3.44
CA LEU A 53 2.17 9.89 -4.53
C LEU A 53 1.70 11.09 -5.35
N ALA A 54 0.46 11.04 -5.84
CA ALA A 54 -0.11 12.13 -6.64
C ALA A 54 -0.14 13.45 -5.86
N ARG A 55 -0.54 13.44 -4.58
CA ARG A 55 -0.62 14.66 -3.78
C ARG A 55 0.74 15.30 -3.53
N LEU A 56 1.78 14.48 -3.35
CA LEU A 56 3.12 14.93 -2.97
C LEU A 56 4.05 15.15 -4.18
N ASP A 57 3.79 14.50 -5.33
CA ASP A 57 4.46 14.79 -6.60
C ASP A 57 3.93 16.07 -7.26
N LEU A 58 2.64 16.39 -7.09
CA LEU A 58 2.07 17.66 -7.57
C LEU A 58 2.68 18.89 -6.86
N ASP A 59 3.26 18.72 -5.68
CA ASP A 59 3.98 19.76 -4.93
C ASP A 59 5.40 20.03 -5.50
N ILE A 60 5.75 19.38 -6.62
CA ILE A 60 7.02 19.55 -7.36
C ILE A 60 6.79 20.31 -8.68
N ALA A 61 5.53 20.61 -9.06
CA ALA A 61 5.26 21.45 -10.22
C ALA A 61 5.56 22.93 -9.89
N PRO A 62 6.39 23.62 -10.69
CA PRO A 62 6.84 25.00 -10.43
C PRO A 62 5.73 26.05 -10.49
#